data_AF-A0A7J3TGK1-F1
#
_entry.id   AF-A0A7J3TGK1-F1
#
_cell.length_a   1.000
_cell.length_b   1.000
_cell.length_c   1.000
_cell.angle_alpha   90.00
_cell.angle_beta   90.00
_cell.angle_gamma   90.00
#
_symmetry.space_group_name_H-M   'P 1'
#
loop_
_entity.id
_entity.type
_entity.pdbx_description
1 polymer ?
#
loop_
_entity_poly.entity_id
_entity_poly.type
_entity_poly.pdbx_seq_one_letter_code
_entity_poly.pdbx_strand_id
1 'polypeptide(L)'
;EFKYPIELSNAIETDILAGLSSNVPRKIGAGPITLTVKSTKSYWGDVSEDYTEIITIATIYNDNLVPVPITKIHQLVEMNGIRFAEGSSNVATVIQPKSEATLTFVTKLDNRLLDEWWVSHIKNGERTKVKIVLQPVIEFAGKEFMFTLVEKESVFLTNLLG
;
A
#
# COMPACT_ATOMS: atom_id res chain seq x y z
N GLU A 1 -22.60 -37.96 -19.19
CA GLU A 1 -23.40 -36.90 -18.54
C GLU A 1 -22.51 -36.15 -17.56
N PHE A 2 -22.16 -34.89 -17.87
CA PHE A 2 -21.43 -34.01 -16.96
C PHE A 2 -22.43 -33.49 -15.92
N LYS A 3 -22.35 -33.96 -14.67
CA LYS A 3 -23.20 -33.47 -13.57
C LYS A 3 -22.58 -32.19 -13.00
N TYR A 4 -23.36 -31.10 -13.05
CA TYR A 4 -23.33 -29.82 -12.32
C TYR A 4 -21.99 -29.29 -11.76
N PRO A 5 -21.72 -27.97 -11.87
CA PRO A 5 -20.47 -27.41 -11.40
C PRO A 5 -20.32 -27.68 -9.90
N ILE A 6 -19.14 -28.14 -9.51
CA ILE A 6 -18.78 -28.23 -8.10
C ILE A 6 -18.76 -26.78 -7.59
N GLU A 7 -19.79 -26.38 -6.86
CA GLU A 7 -19.79 -25.13 -6.13
C GLU A 7 -19.09 -25.36 -4.79
N LEU A 8 -17.81 -25.02 -4.74
CA LEU A 8 -17.01 -25.01 -3.52
C LEU A 8 -16.99 -23.57 -2.98
N SER A 9 -17.54 -23.36 -1.79
CA SER A 9 -17.50 -22.06 -1.10
C SER A 9 -16.70 -22.22 0.19
N ASN A 10 -15.54 -21.55 0.26
CA ASN A 10 -14.71 -21.49 1.45
C ASN A 10 -14.50 -20.03 1.86
N ALA A 11 -14.61 -19.73 3.16
CA ALA A 11 -14.23 -18.42 3.67
C ALA A 11 -12.70 -18.33 3.70
N ILE A 12 -12.15 -17.32 3.02
CA ILE A 12 -10.72 -17.00 3.08
C ILE A 12 -10.56 -15.83 4.04
N GLU A 13 -9.94 -16.06 5.19
CA GLU A 13 -9.52 -14.99 6.09
C GLU A 13 -8.08 -14.60 5.73
N THR A 14 -7.88 -13.33 5.38
CA THR A 14 -6.56 -12.81 5.01
C THR A 14 -6.23 -11.61 5.85
N ASP A 15 -4.97 -11.51 6.24
CA ASP A 15 -4.43 -10.33 6.90
C ASP A 15 -3.46 -9.58 5.99
N ILE A 16 -3.86 -9.38 4.73
CA ILE A 16 -3.05 -8.70 3.72
C ILE A 16 -2.70 -7.27 4.17
N LEU A 17 -3.58 -6.64 4.96
CA LEU A 17 -3.43 -5.25 5.38
C LEU A 17 -2.76 -5.04 6.75
N ALA A 18 -2.68 -6.02 7.66
CA ALA A 18 -1.99 -5.77 8.95
C ALA A 18 -0.53 -5.41 8.75
N GLY A 19 0.11 -5.94 7.72
CA GLY A 19 1.49 -5.60 7.37
C GLY A 19 1.72 -4.12 7.01
N LEU A 20 0.64 -3.39 6.71
CA LEU A 20 0.65 -1.97 6.36
C LEU A 20 0.20 -1.06 7.52
N SER A 21 -0.16 -1.66 8.67
CA SER A 21 -0.58 -0.94 9.87
C SER A 21 0.47 -1.07 10.95
N SER A 22 0.85 0.05 11.57
CA SER A 22 1.80 0.09 12.68
C SER A 22 1.52 1.28 13.56
N ASN A 23 1.57 1.09 14.88
CA ASN A 23 1.52 2.16 15.87
C ASN A 23 2.89 2.40 16.54
N VAL A 24 3.97 1.83 15.98
CA VAL A 24 5.33 2.02 16.48
C VAL A 24 5.96 3.22 15.76
N PRO A 25 6.28 4.31 16.49
CA PRO A 25 6.90 5.47 15.88
C PRO A 25 8.25 5.13 15.28
N ARG A 26 8.52 5.66 14.08
CA ARG A 26 9.78 5.46 13.36
C ARG A 26 10.26 6.76 12.74
N LYS A 27 11.54 7.06 12.94
CA LYS A 27 12.19 8.23 12.36
C LYS A 27 12.69 7.89 10.96
N ILE A 28 12.46 8.79 10.01
CA ILE A 28 12.80 8.65 8.60
C ILE A 28 13.55 9.89 8.12
N GLY A 29 14.54 9.68 7.26
CA GLY A 29 15.28 10.74 6.59
C GLY A 29 14.84 10.87 5.14
N ALA A 30 14.71 12.11 4.66
CA ALA A 30 14.45 12.46 3.27
C ALA A 30 15.37 13.62 2.89
N GLY A 31 16.59 13.31 2.45
CA GLY A 31 17.64 14.31 2.26
C GLY A 31 17.95 15.06 3.58
N PRO A 32 17.85 16.41 3.62
CA PRO A 32 18.11 17.19 4.83
C PRO A 32 16.94 17.21 5.82
N ILE A 33 15.79 16.65 5.44
CA ILE A 33 14.56 16.65 6.25
C ILE A 33 14.48 15.36 7.06
N THR A 34 14.17 15.50 8.35
CA THR A 34 13.85 14.37 9.22
C THR A 34 12.37 14.41 9.58
N LEU A 35 11.66 13.28 9.46
CA LEU A 35 10.27 13.14 9.87
C LEU A 35 10.13 11.96 10.82
N THR A 36 9.09 11.97 11.64
CA THR A 36 8.73 10.83 12.49
C THR A 36 7.35 10.34 12.10
N VAL A 37 7.26 9.17 11.48
CA VAL A 37 5.97 8.49 11.24
C VAL A 37 5.52 7.92 12.58
N LYS A 38 4.45 8.47 13.16
CA LYS A 38 3.91 8.06 14.45
C LYS A 38 3.09 6.78 14.33
N SER A 39 2.28 6.71 13.28
CA SER A 39 1.42 5.57 13.01
C SER A 39 1.05 5.50 11.53
N THR A 40 0.66 4.29 11.12
CA THR A 40 0.09 3.96 9.82
C THR A 40 -1.09 3.02 10.08
N LYS A 41 -2.20 3.24 9.39
CA LYS A 41 -3.38 2.40 9.44
C LYS A 41 -3.85 2.18 8.02
N SER A 42 -4.12 0.94 7.65
CA SER A 42 -4.63 0.61 6.33
C SER A 42 -5.92 -0.19 6.42
N TYR A 43 -6.86 0.10 5.53
CA TYR A 43 -8.15 -0.55 5.44
C TYR A 43 -8.62 -0.61 3.98
N TRP A 44 -9.54 -1.52 3.70
CA TRP A 44 -10.20 -1.58 2.40
C TRP A 44 -11.14 -0.39 2.25
N GLY A 45 -11.08 0.26 1.08
CA GLY A 45 -11.97 1.35 0.67
C GLY A 45 -13.07 0.86 -0.26
N ASP A 46 -13.35 1.65 -1.30
CA ASP A 46 -14.34 1.29 -2.30
C ASP A 46 -13.89 0.06 -3.10
N VAL A 47 -14.86 -0.81 -3.40
CA VAL A 47 -14.69 -2.01 -4.23
C VAL A 47 -15.72 -1.98 -5.33
N SER A 48 -15.26 -2.15 -6.58
CA SER A 48 -16.07 -2.20 -7.78
C SER A 48 -15.59 -3.31 -8.69
N GLU A 49 -16.20 -3.47 -9.86
CA GLU A 49 -15.70 -4.41 -10.88
C GLU A 49 -14.32 -3.99 -11.41
N ASP A 50 -14.06 -2.68 -11.55
CA ASP A 50 -12.84 -2.16 -12.15
C ASP A 50 -11.67 -2.07 -11.18
N TYR A 51 -11.94 -1.79 -9.90
CA TYR A 51 -10.89 -1.56 -8.92
C TYR A 51 -11.27 -1.93 -7.48
N THR A 52 -10.23 -2.19 -6.68
CA THR A 52 -10.31 -2.36 -5.23
C THR A 52 -9.39 -1.33 -4.56
N GLU A 53 -9.89 -0.57 -3.59
CA GLU A 53 -9.09 0.45 -2.89
C GLU A 53 -8.45 -0.06 -1.60
N ILE A 54 -7.18 0.31 -1.42
CA ILE A 54 -6.51 0.31 -0.11
C ILE A 54 -6.36 1.77 0.31
N ILE A 55 -6.96 2.12 1.44
CA ILE A 55 -6.80 3.44 2.05
C ILE A 55 -5.78 3.32 3.17
N THR A 56 -4.70 4.09 3.08
CA THR A 56 -3.65 4.19 4.09
C THR A 56 -3.65 5.57 4.73
N ILE A 57 -3.87 5.63 6.05
CA ILE A 57 -3.76 6.84 6.85
C ILE A 57 -2.44 6.81 7.61
N ALA A 58 -1.63 7.86 7.47
CA ALA A 58 -0.39 8.03 8.21
C ALA A 58 -0.39 9.32 9.03
N THR A 59 -0.02 9.23 10.31
CA THR A 59 0.28 10.42 11.13
C THR A 59 1.78 10.64 11.14
N ILE A 60 2.21 11.81 10.67
CA ILE A 60 3.62 12.16 10.49
C ILE A 60 3.92 13.45 11.24
N TYR A 61 4.95 13.41 12.08
CA TYR A 61 5.49 14.57 12.79
C TYR A 61 6.69 15.16 12.05
N ASN A 62 6.71 16.48 11.91
CA ASN A 62 7.82 17.22 11.34
C ASN A 62 8.86 17.58 12.42
N ASP A 63 10.00 16.89 12.41
CA ASP A 63 11.09 17.14 13.35
C ASP A 63 11.85 18.45 13.07
N ASN A 64 11.58 19.13 11.96
CA ASN A 64 12.32 20.29 11.49
C ASN A 64 11.70 21.61 11.96
N LEU A 65 12.44 22.70 11.81
CA LEU A 65 11.99 24.08 12.11
C LEU A 65 11.38 24.80 10.90
N VAL A 66 11.19 24.08 9.80
CA VAL A 66 10.69 24.58 8.51
C VAL A 66 9.52 23.71 8.05
N PRO A 67 8.55 24.27 7.30
CA PRO A 67 7.42 23.50 6.78
C PRO A 67 7.92 22.47 5.76
N VAL A 68 7.28 21.29 5.75
CA VAL A 68 7.59 20.21 4.81
C VAL A 68 6.37 19.94 3.94
N PRO A 69 6.37 20.40 2.66
CA PRO A 69 5.33 20.07 1.71
C PRO A 69 5.50 18.62 1.23
N ILE A 70 4.44 17.82 1.33
CA ILE A 70 4.29 16.52 0.68
C ILE A 70 3.46 16.74 -0.59
N THR A 71 4.06 16.48 -1.74
CA THR A 71 3.53 16.88 -3.06
C THR A 71 2.96 15.71 -3.85
N LYS A 72 3.50 14.50 -3.64
CA LYS A 72 3.12 13.29 -4.38
C LYS A 72 3.29 12.07 -3.48
N ILE A 73 2.71 10.96 -3.92
CA ILE A 73 3.04 9.63 -3.43
C ILE A 73 3.28 8.71 -4.61
N HIS A 74 4.41 8.02 -4.60
CA HIS A 74 4.64 6.86 -5.47
C HIS A 74 4.10 5.61 -4.79
N GLN A 75 3.43 4.78 -5.57
CA GLN A 75 2.80 3.54 -5.11
C GLN A 75 3.13 2.39 -6.04
N LEU A 76 3.40 1.23 -5.45
CA LEU A 76 3.56 -0.05 -6.14
C LEU A 76 2.85 -1.13 -5.34
N VAL A 77 1.99 -1.90 -5.98
CA VAL A 77 1.42 -3.14 -5.46
C VAL A 77 1.65 -4.23 -6.49
N GLU A 78 2.40 -5.26 -6.08
CA GLU A 78 2.73 -6.41 -6.90
C GLU A 78 2.23 -7.69 -6.22
N MET A 79 1.65 -8.59 -7.01
CA MET A 79 1.25 -9.92 -6.56
C MET A 79 1.79 -10.94 -7.56
N ASN A 80 2.73 -11.80 -7.12
CA ASN A 80 3.50 -12.69 -8.00
C ASN A 80 4.21 -11.96 -9.16
N GLY A 81 4.60 -10.70 -8.95
CA GLY A 81 5.24 -9.86 -9.96
C GLY A 81 4.26 -9.16 -10.92
N ILE A 82 2.96 -9.43 -10.81
CA ILE A 82 1.92 -8.73 -11.57
C ILE A 82 1.59 -7.42 -10.84
N ARG A 83 1.69 -6.29 -11.55
CA ARG A 83 1.56 -4.94 -10.98
C ARG A 83 0.11 -4.49 -10.96
N PHE A 84 -0.56 -4.68 -9.83
CA PHE A 84 -1.93 -4.23 -9.59
C PHE A 84 -2.08 -2.72 -9.46
N ALA A 85 -1.04 -2.06 -8.96
CA ALA A 85 -0.97 -0.61 -8.89
C ALA A 85 0.47 -0.18 -9.12
N GLU A 86 0.68 0.78 -10.00
CA GLU A 86 1.98 1.43 -10.21
C GLU A 86 1.75 2.88 -10.65
N GLY A 87 2.46 3.82 -10.05
CA GLY A 87 2.45 5.21 -10.50
C GLY A 87 2.54 6.20 -9.35
N SER A 88 2.09 7.42 -9.61
CA SER A 88 2.07 8.49 -8.61
C SER A 88 0.74 9.21 -8.55
N SER A 89 0.30 9.52 -7.34
CA SER A 89 -0.86 10.38 -7.08
C SER A 89 -0.40 11.70 -6.47
N ASN A 90 -0.98 12.81 -6.90
CA ASN A 90 -0.70 14.11 -6.30
C ASN A 90 -1.31 14.16 -4.88
N VAL A 91 -0.55 14.75 -3.96
CA VAL A 91 -0.97 15.03 -2.58
C VAL A 91 -0.59 16.47 -2.29
N ALA A 92 -1.45 17.24 -1.63
CA ALA A 92 -1.15 18.64 -1.34
C ALA A 92 -1.33 18.89 0.16
N THR A 93 -0.33 18.48 0.93
CA THR A 93 -0.32 18.66 2.39
C THR A 93 1.00 19.28 2.81
N VAL A 94 0.94 20.27 3.71
CA VAL A 94 2.13 20.85 4.33
C VAL A 94 2.14 20.48 5.81
N ILE A 95 3.20 19.80 6.25
CA ILE A 95 3.40 19.52 7.68
C ILE A 95 4.16 20.70 8.29
N GLN A 96 3.49 21.47 9.16
CA GLN A 96 4.07 22.64 9.80
C GLN A 96 5.25 22.29 10.71
N PRO A 97 6.18 23.23 10.97
CA PRO A 97 7.31 23.02 11.87
C PRO A 97 6.87 22.46 13.23
N LYS A 98 7.63 21.49 13.76
CA LYS A 98 7.41 20.90 15.09
C LYS A 98 5.97 20.45 15.36
N SER A 99 5.24 20.10 14.31
CA SER A 99 3.82 19.74 14.34
C SER A 99 3.60 18.41 13.62
N GLU A 100 2.44 17.80 13.86
CA GLU A 100 2.01 16.61 13.14
C GLU A 100 0.89 16.92 12.13
N ALA A 101 0.81 16.09 11.10
CA ALA A 101 -0.28 16.07 10.16
C ALA A 101 -0.68 14.63 9.85
N THR A 102 -1.96 14.43 9.56
CA THR A 102 -2.49 13.17 9.07
C THR A 102 -2.62 13.23 7.56
N LEU A 103 -2.08 12.24 6.87
CA LEU A 103 -2.18 12.08 5.42
C LEU A 103 -2.97 10.83 5.10
N THR A 104 -3.87 10.95 4.12
CA THR A 104 -4.65 9.85 3.58
C THR A 104 -4.19 9.57 2.16
N PHE A 105 -3.82 8.33 1.90
CA PHE A 105 -3.40 7.84 0.60
C PHE A 105 -4.38 6.78 0.12
N VAL A 106 -4.78 6.85 -1.15
CA VAL A 106 -5.70 5.89 -1.77
C VAL A 106 -4.95 5.18 -2.89
N THR A 107 -4.74 3.88 -2.72
CA THR A 107 -4.16 3.00 -3.74
C THR A 107 -5.28 2.22 -4.40
N LYS A 108 -5.43 2.32 -5.72
CA LYS A 108 -6.40 1.54 -6.50
C LYS A 108 -5.70 0.35 -7.13
N LEU A 109 -6.15 -0.85 -6.79
CA LEU A 109 -5.74 -2.10 -7.42
C LEU A 109 -6.60 -2.32 -8.67
N ASP A 110 -5.97 -2.58 -9.81
CA ASP A 110 -6.65 -2.86 -11.07
C ASP A 110 -7.22 -4.30 -11.09
N ASN A 111 -8.54 -4.43 -10.99
CA ASN A 111 -9.20 -5.73 -10.91
C ASN A 111 -9.14 -6.51 -12.24
N ARG A 112 -8.83 -5.85 -13.36
CA ARG A 112 -8.66 -6.51 -14.67
C ARG A 112 -7.46 -7.46 -14.68
N LEU A 113 -6.58 -7.37 -13.69
CA LEU A 113 -5.41 -8.22 -13.51
C LEU A 113 -5.67 -9.43 -12.61
N LEU A 114 -6.88 -9.55 -12.01
CA LEU A 114 -7.23 -10.65 -11.12
C LEU A 114 -7.14 -12.02 -11.82
N ASP A 115 -7.56 -12.12 -13.08
CA ASP A 115 -7.51 -13.38 -13.84
C ASP A 115 -6.08 -13.88 -14.03
N GLU A 116 -5.17 -13.00 -14.45
CA GLU A 116 -3.75 -13.33 -14.63
C GLU A 116 -3.11 -13.71 -13.29
N TRP A 117 -3.43 -12.94 -12.24
CA TRP A 117 -2.96 -13.21 -10.89
C TRP A 117 -3.44 -14.56 -10.39
N TRP A 118 -4.71 -14.90 -10.59
CA TRP A 118 -5.29 -16.16 -10.14
C TRP A 118 -4.61 -17.37 -10.78
N VAL A 119 -4.35 -17.30 -12.10
CA VAL A 119 -3.56 -18.31 -12.81
C VAL A 119 -2.15 -18.43 -12.21
N SER A 120 -1.49 -17.30 -11.93
CA SER A 120 -0.17 -17.31 -11.29
C SER A 120 -0.18 -17.93 -9.89
N HIS A 121 -1.22 -17.66 -9.11
CA HIS A 121 -1.40 -18.16 -7.75
C HIS A 121 -1.50 -19.68 -7.74
N ILE A 122 -2.39 -20.23 -8.57
CA ILE A 122 -2.58 -21.68 -8.69
C ILE A 122 -1.30 -22.36 -9.20
N LYS A 123 -0.67 -21.81 -10.26
CA LYS A 123 0.59 -22.37 -10.81
C LYS A 123 1.73 -22.40 -9.81
N ASN A 124 1.74 -21.47 -8.84
CA ASN A 124 2.72 -21.41 -7.77
C ASN A 124 2.36 -22.27 -6.55
N GLY A 125 1.43 -23.21 -6.70
CA GLY A 125 0.96 -24.07 -5.60
C GLY A 125 0.10 -23.30 -4.61
N GLU A 126 -0.87 -22.55 -5.12
CA GLU A 126 -1.79 -21.74 -4.32
C GLU A 126 -1.06 -20.73 -3.42
N ARG A 127 -0.02 -20.11 -3.98
CA ARG A 127 0.87 -19.17 -3.29
C ARG A 127 1.03 -17.86 -4.06
N THR A 128 0.83 -16.76 -3.34
CA THR A 128 1.09 -15.41 -3.84
C THR A 128 2.14 -14.72 -2.97
N LYS A 129 3.22 -14.22 -3.58
CA LYS A 129 4.08 -13.21 -2.95
C LYS A 129 3.48 -11.83 -3.23
N VAL A 130 3.13 -11.11 -2.16
CA VAL A 130 2.62 -9.73 -2.25
C VAL A 130 3.73 -8.77 -1.86
N LYS A 131 3.89 -7.69 -2.63
CA LYS A 131 4.79 -6.57 -2.33
C LYS A 131 4.04 -5.26 -2.43
N ILE A 132 4.10 -4.45 -1.39
CA ILE A 132 3.46 -3.13 -1.33
C ILE A 132 4.51 -2.11 -0.95
N VAL A 133 4.64 -1.04 -1.74
CA VAL A 133 5.56 0.07 -1.51
C VAL A 133 4.82 1.39 -1.65
N LEU A 134 4.88 2.22 -0.62
CA LEU A 134 4.33 3.57 -0.57
C LEU A 134 5.44 4.57 -0.24
N GLN A 135 5.70 5.50 -1.15
CA GLN A 135 6.79 6.46 -1.05
C GLN A 135 6.32 7.89 -1.30
N PRO A 136 5.98 8.64 -0.24
CA PRO A 136 5.69 10.06 -0.37
C PRO A 136 6.91 10.85 -0.83
N VAL A 137 6.65 11.92 -1.59
CA VAL A 137 7.62 12.88 -2.09
C VAL A 137 7.48 14.17 -1.32
N ILE A 138 8.59 14.67 -0.80
CA ILE A 138 8.68 16.01 -0.23
C ILE A 138 9.45 16.92 -1.17
N GLU A 139 9.13 18.21 -1.13
CA GLU A 139 9.92 19.23 -1.79
C GLU A 139 10.68 20.07 -0.75
N PHE A 140 11.99 20.20 -0.91
CA PHE A 140 12.82 21.03 -0.06
C PHE A 140 13.90 21.74 -0.86
N ALA A 141 13.97 23.07 -0.73
CA ALA A 141 14.90 23.92 -1.47
C ALA A 141 14.89 23.68 -3.00
N GLY A 142 13.69 23.50 -3.57
CA GLY A 142 13.48 23.26 -5.01
C GLY A 142 13.92 21.88 -5.50
N LYS A 143 14.15 20.92 -4.60
CA LYS A 143 14.48 19.52 -4.91
C LYS A 143 13.45 18.58 -4.31
N GLU A 144 13.12 17.53 -5.05
CA GLU A 144 12.27 16.45 -4.56
C GLU A 144 13.12 15.40 -3.81
N PHE A 145 12.63 14.95 -2.65
CA PHE A 145 13.17 13.82 -1.90
C PHE A 145 12.06 12.83 -1.59
N MET A 146 12.39 11.54 -1.61
CA MET A 146 11.44 10.47 -1.32
C MET A 146 11.82 9.78 -0.01
N PHE A 147 10.81 9.24 0.68
CA PHE A 147 11.03 8.35 1.81
C PHE A 147 10.05 7.17 1.77
N THR A 148 10.44 6.04 2.36
CA THR A 148 9.59 4.85 2.43
C THR A 148 8.61 4.94 3.59
N LEU A 149 7.34 5.23 3.29
CA LEU A 149 6.25 5.24 4.26
C LEU A 149 5.75 3.82 4.59
N VAL A 150 5.66 2.96 3.58
CA VAL A 150 5.36 1.54 3.78
C VAL A 150 6.18 0.75 2.78
N GLU A 151 6.84 -0.30 3.26
CA GLU A 151 7.41 -1.35 2.42
C GLU A 151 7.13 -2.67 3.11
N LYS A 152 6.33 -3.51 2.47
CA LYS A 152 5.92 -4.79 3.01
C LYS A 152 5.98 -5.85 1.94
N GLU A 153 6.64 -6.94 2.28
CA GLU A 153 6.48 -8.21 1.59
C GLU A 153 5.70 -9.17 2.50
N SER A 154 4.74 -9.88 1.91
CA SER A 154 3.99 -10.94 2.58
C SER A 154 3.75 -12.11 1.62
N VAL A 155 3.29 -13.22 2.18
CA VAL A 155 2.91 -14.40 1.42
C VAL A 155 1.46 -14.69 1.76
N PHE A 156 0.64 -14.79 0.72
CA PHE A 156 -0.73 -15.26 0.77
C PHE A 156 -0.78 -16.70 0.27
N LEU A 157 -1.41 -17.58 1.05
CA LEU A 157 -1.56 -19.00 0.74
C LEU A 157 -3.04 -19.34 0.75
N THR A 158 -3.44 -20.24 -0.16
CA THR A 158 -4.73 -20.92 -0.06
C THR A 158 -4.54 -22.44 -0.15
N ASN A 159 -5.59 -23.19 0.17
CA ASN A 159 -5.66 -24.62 -0.10
C ASN A 159 -7.10 -24.96 -0.52
N LEU A 160 -7.45 -24.57 -1.73
CA LEU A 160 -8.77 -24.77 -2.33
C LEU A 160 -8.81 -26.04 -3.16
N LEU A 161 -7.68 -26.48 -3.70
CA LEU A 161 -7.63 -27.64 -4.61
C LEU A 161 -7.17 -28.94 -3.94
N GLY A 162 -6.62 -28.89 -2.71
CA GLY A 162 -6.27 -30.07 -1.90
C GLY A 162 -4.78 -30.26 -1.70
#